data_AF-A0A0D7EUU0-F1
#
_entry.id   AF-A0A0D7EUU0-F1
#
_cell.length_a   1.000
_cell.length_b   1.000
_cell.length_c   1.000
_cell.angle_alpha   90.00
_cell.angle_beta   90.00
_cell.angle_gamma   90.00
#
_symmetry.space_group_name_H-M   'P 1'
#
loop_
_entity.id
_entity.type
_entity.pdbx_description
1 polymer ?
#
loop_
_entity_poly.entity_id
_entity_poly.type
_entity_poly.pdbx_seq_one_letter_code
_entity_poly.pdbx_strand_id
1 'polypeptide(L)'
;MTRRPGLRLESAAMRAERLAEAAAAARDAEVHDVCRRAVRRGLAAYVNGARDCPMKVCRRARACVSDSFACLTRRRRPVLAPIDETIAIDGLYQFITAREQEPT
;
A
#
# COMPACT_ATOMS: atom_id res chain seq x y z
N MET A 1 -38.64 21.00 23.18
CA MET A 1 -38.93 20.15 22.01
C MET A 1 -37.65 19.99 21.18
N THR A 2 -36.89 18.92 21.38
CA THR A 2 -35.70 18.60 20.57
C THR A 2 -36.15 17.85 19.32
N ARG A 3 -36.15 18.51 18.17
CA ARG A 3 -36.44 17.86 16.87
C ARG A 3 -35.45 16.70 16.67
N ARG A 4 -35.95 15.47 16.60
CA ARG A 4 -35.15 14.32 16.16
C ARG A 4 -34.62 14.62 14.75
N PRO A 5 -33.32 14.42 14.46
CA PRO A 5 -32.80 14.54 13.11
C PRO A 5 -33.59 13.60 12.21
N GLY A 6 -34.09 14.10 11.08
CA GLY A 6 -34.89 13.32 10.14
C GLY A 6 -34.13 12.08 9.68
N LEU A 7 -34.81 10.93 9.64
CA LEU A 7 -34.28 9.69 9.08
C LEU A 7 -33.86 10.00 7.62
N ARG A 8 -32.55 9.94 7.32
CA ARG A 8 -32.11 9.99 5.92
C ARG A 8 -32.64 8.74 5.24
N LEU A 9 -33.61 8.91 4.35
CA LEU A 9 -34.14 7.85 3.51
C LEU A 9 -33.08 7.52 2.44
N GLU A 10 -32.13 6.67 2.80
CA GLU A 10 -31.25 6.07 1.81
C GLU A 10 -32.04 5.06 0.99
N SER A 11 -32.16 5.32 -0.31
CA SER A 11 -32.68 4.32 -1.23
C SER A 11 -31.70 3.14 -1.35
N ALA A 12 -32.21 1.99 -1.77
CA ALA A 12 -31.37 0.82 -2.04
C ALA A 12 -30.27 1.13 -3.08
N ALA A 13 -30.57 1.98 -4.06
CA ALA A 13 -29.62 2.44 -5.07
C ALA A 13 -28.47 3.28 -4.45
N MET A 14 -28.80 4.25 -3.60
CA MET A 14 -27.77 5.05 -2.89
C MET A 14 -26.91 4.21 -1.95
N ARG A 15 -27.46 3.12 -1.41
CA ARG A 15 -26.67 2.17 -0.60
C ARG A 15 -25.74 1.33 -1.48
N ALA A 16 -26.23 0.84 -2.62
CA ALA A 16 -25.43 0.07 -3.57
C ALA A 16 -24.26 0.88 -4.13
N GLU A 17 -24.51 2.14 -4.51
CA GLU A 17 -23.47 3.05 -5.00
C GLU A 17 -22.37 3.28 -3.97
N ARG A 18 -22.74 3.59 -2.72
CA ARG A 18 -21.76 3.80 -1.64
C ARG A 18 -20.96 2.55 -1.28
N LEU A 19 -21.59 1.38 -1.36
CA LEU A 19 -20.89 0.10 -1.18
C LEU A 19 -19.91 -0.16 -2.32
N ALA A 20 -20.28 0.19 -3.55
CA ALA A 20 -19.40 0.09 -4.71
C ALA A 20 -18.21 1.06 -4.60
N GLU A 21 -18.44 2.32 -4.20
CA GLU A 21 -17.39 3.31 -3.93
C GLU A 21 -16.45 2.84 -2.82
N ALA A 22 -17.00 2.32 -1.71
CA ALA A 22 -16.20 1.78 -0.61
C ALA A 22 -15.35 0.57 -1.05
N ALA A 23 -15.91 -0.30 -1.91
CA ALA A 23 -15.18 -1.44 -2.46
C ALA A 23 -14.07 -0.99 -3.43
N ALA A 24 -14.32 0.02 -4.25
CA ALA A 24 -13.31 0.62 -5.13
C ALA A 24 -12.17 1.25 -4.30
N ALA A 25 -12.50 2.08 -3.31
CA ALA A 25 -11.52 2.67 -2.41
C ALA A 25 -10.69 1.63 -1.63
N ALA A 26 -11.31 0.51 -1.24
CA ALA A 26 -10.59 -0.59 -0.59
C ALA A 26 -9.59 -1.26 -1.53
N ARG A 27 -9.94 -1.45 -2.81
CA ARG A 27 -9.02 -1.97 -3.83
C ARG A 27 -7.86 -1.01 -4.08
N ASP A 28 -8.14 0.28 -4.24
CA ASP A 28 -7.12 1.31 -4.44
C ASP A 28 -6.14 1.35 -3.25
N ALA A 29 -6.67 1.26 -2.03
CA ALA A 29 -5.85 1.19 -0.83
C ALA A 29 -4.94 -0.04 -0.81
N GLU A 30 -5.44 -1.21 -1.25
CA GLU A 30 -4.64 -2.45 -1.36
C GLU A 30 -3.50 -2.31 -2.38
N VAL A 31 -3.81 -1.78 -3.58
CA VAL A 31 -2.81 -1.56 -4.64
C VAL A 31 -1.76 -0.55 -4.21
N HIS A 32 -2.19 0.56 -3.60
CA HIS A 32 -1.29 1.56 -3.05
C HIS A 32 -0.37 0.96 -1.96
N ASP A 33 -0.89 0.05 -1.15
CA ASP A 33 -0.11 -0.66 -0.13
C ASP A 33 0.96 -1.57 -0.75
N VAL A 34 0.65 -2.22 -1.87
CA VAL A 34 1.61 -3.00 -2.67
C VAL A 34 2.69 -2.08 -3.24
N CYS A 35 2.32 -0.94 -3.80
CA CYS A 35 3.26 0.05 -4.34
C CYS A 35 4.23 0.56 -3.27
N ARG A 36 3.71 0.94 -2.10
CA ARG A 36 4.50 1.32 -0.92
C ARG A 36 5.54 0.27 -0.55
N ARG A 37 5.14 -1.00 -0.54
CA ARG A 37 6.06 -2.11 -0.21
C ARG A 37 7.13 -2.28 -1.28
N ALA A 38 6.76 -2.18 -2.56
CA ALA A 38 7.70 -2.30 -3.68
C ALA A 38 8.76 -1.19 -3.67
N VAL A 39 8.35 0.07 -3.50
CA VAL A 39 9.24 1.24 -3.42
C VAL A 39 10.24 1.08 -2.27
N ARG A 40 9.76 0.80 -1.06
CA ARG A 40 10.64 0.60 0.12
C ARG A 40 11.64 -0.54 -0.08
N ARG A 41 11.22 -1.61 -0.77
CA ARG A 41 12.10 -2.74 -1.08
C ARG A 41 13.18 -2.37 -2.09
N GLY A 42 12.82 -1.71 -3.19
CA GLY A 42 13.76 -1.26 -4.22
C GLY A 42 14.82 -0.33 -3.62
N LEU A 43 14.39 0.64 -2.82
CA LEU A 43 15.28 1.57 -2.12
C LEU A 43 16.19 0.86 -1.12
N ALA A 44 15.64 -0.09 -0.35
CA ALA A 44 16.45 -0.86 0.57
C ALA A 44 17.53 -1.70 -0.13
N ALA A 45 17.29 -2.11 -1.39
CA ALA A 45 18.30 -2.75 -2.24
C ALA A 45 19.37 -1.74 -2.68
N TYR A 46 18.92 -0.64 -3.28
CA TYR A 46 19.78 0.39 -3.86
C TYR A 46 20.82 0.92 -2.85
N VAL A 47 20.40 1.18 -1.62
CA VAL A 47 21.28 1.75 -0.58
C VAL A 47 22.10 0.70 0.18
N ASN A 48 22.09 -0.57 -0.22
CA ASN A 48 22.77 -1.69 0.47
C ASN A 48 22.51 -1.81 1.98
N GLY A 49 21.48 -1.14 2.50
CA GLY A 49 21.30 -1.07 3.95
C GLY A 49 20.79 -2.39 4.53
N ALA A 50 21.26 -2.71 5.74
CA ALA A 50 20.97 -3.95 6.44
C ALA A 50 19.46 -4.24 6.49
N ARG A 51 19.11 -5.48 6.15
CA ARG A 51 17.74 -6.01 6.15
C ARG A 51 17.64 -7.09 7.21
N ASP A 52 16.81 -6.85 8.22
CA ASP A 52 16.49 -7.86 9.23
C ASP A 52 15.05 -8.31 9.03
N CYS A 53 14.83 -9.61 9.17
CA CYS A 53 13.52 -10.24 9.11
C CYS A 53 13.26 -11.04 10.38
N PRO A 54 12.04 -11.00 10.94
CA PRO A 54 11.67 -11.74 12.13
C PRO A 54 11.55 -13.25 11.85
N MET A 55 11.47 -13.68 10.59
CA MET A 55 11.40 -15.09 10.22
C MET A 55 12.70 -15.80 10.61
N LYS A 56 12.57 -16.97 11.24
CA LYS A 56 13.70 -17.79 11.70
C LYS A 56 14.73 -18.07 10.59
N VAL A 57 14.25 -18.21 9.34
CA VAL A 57 15.09 -18.48 8.16
C VAL A 57 16.10 -17.35 7.91
N CYS A 58 15.67 -16.09 8.00
CA CYS A 58 16.53 -14.94 7.74
C CYS A 58 17.54 -14.68 8.86
N ARG A 59 17.20 -15.00 10.12
CA ARG A 59 18.16 -14.96 11.23
C ARG A 59 19.35 -15.91 11.00
N ARG A 60 19.09 -17.09 10.43
CA ARG A 60 20.13 -18.09 10.16
C ARG A 60 21.05 -17.67 9.02
N ALA A 61 20.51 -17.02 7.98
CA ALA A 61 21.28 -16.52 6.85
C ALA A 61 22.04 -15.20 7.15
N ARG A 62 21.81 -14.57 8.31
CA ARG A 62 22.31 -13.21 8.68
C ARG A 62 22.01 -12.15 7.61
N ALA A 63 21.09 -12.43 6.72
CA ALA A 63 20.71 -11.62 5.59
C ALA A 63 19.33 -12.03 5.11
N CYS A 64 18.60 -11.06 4.59
CA CYS A 64 17.36 -11.30 3.88
C CYS A 64 17.64 -11.72 2.45
N VAL A 65 17.58 -13.03 2.24
CA VAL A 65 17.86 -13.67 0.95
C VAL A 65 16.61 -13.87 0.09
N SER A 66 15.42 -13.54 0.60
CA SER A 66 14.15 -13.78 -0.09
C SER A 66 13.31 -12.51 -0.25
N ASP A 67 12.44 -12.57 -1.25
CA ASP A 67 11.43 -11.58 -1.62
C ASP A 67 10.30 -11.43 -0.59
N SER A 68 10.40 -12.12 0.55
CA SER A 68 9.35 -12.15 1.56
C SER A 68 9.18 -10.81 2.28
N PHE A 69 7.93 -10.37 2.44
CA PHE A 69 7.56 -9.10 3.10
C PHE A 69 8.13 -8.92 4.51
N ALA A 70 8.40 -10.02 5.22
CA ALA A 70 8.99 -10.00 6.53
C ALA A 70 10.42 -9.38 6.53
N CYS A 71 11.10 -9.34 5.39
CA CYS A 71 12.45 -8.79 5.25
C CYS A 71 12.61 -7.27 5.34
N LEU A 72 11.50 -6.52 5.28
CA LEU A 72 11.52 -5.07 5.39
C LEU A 72 11.38 -4.56 6.84
N THR A 73 11.03 -5.45 7.77
CA THR A 73 10.48 -5.13 9.10
C THR A 73 11.42 -4.40 10.07
N ARG A 74 12.65 -4.03 9.69
CA ARG A 74 13.60 -3.38 10.62
C ARG A 74 14.33 -2.13 10.14
N ARG A 75 13.95 -1.52 9.02
CA ARG A 75 14.41 -0.16 8.71
C ARG A 75 13.76 0.80 9.73
N ARG A 76 14.49 1.12 10.80
CA ARG A 76 14.05 2.08 11.86
C ARG A 76 13.81 3.49 11.31
N ARG A 77 14.38 3.81 10.15
CA ARG A 77 14.20 5.08 9.45
C ARG A 77 13.87 4.79 7.97
N PRO A 78 12.90 5.51 7.38
CA PRO A 78 12.69 5.46 5.94
C PRO A 78 13.99 5.87 5.22
N VAL A 79 14.24 5.26 4.06
CA VAL A 79 15.44 5.53 3.26
C VAL A 79 15.36 6.91 2.61
N LEU A 80 14.15 7.29 2.21
CA LEU A 80 13.83 8.58 1.62
C LEU A 80 13.18 9.51 2.63
N ALA A 81 13.19 10.81 2.33
CA ALA A 81 12.28 11.73 3.00
C ALA A 81 10.83 11.32 2.71
N PRO A 82 9.87 11.60 3.63
CA PRO A 82 8.48 11.20 3.46
C PRO A 82 7.86 11.64 2.12
N ILE A 83 8.22 12.83 1.64
CA ILE A 83 7.64 13.38 0.41
C ILE A 83 8.15 12.63 -0.83
N ASP A 84 9.43 12.29 -0.88
CA ASP A 84 10.03 11.55 -2.00
C ASP A 84 9.50 10.11 -2.04
N GLU A 85 9.25 9.53 -0.87
CA GLU A 85 8.62 8.22 -0.77
C GLU A 85 7.21 8.24 -1.36
N THR A 86 6.39 9.25 -1.03
CA THR A 86 5.05 9.41 -1.59
C THR A 86 5.09 9.60 -3.10
N ILE A 87 5.96 10.47 -3.62
CA ILE A 87 6.11 10.69 -5.07
C ILE A 87 6.46 9.39 -5.80
N ALA A 88 7.36 8.59 -5.24
CA ALA A 88 7.73 7.30 -5.83
C ALA A 88 6.59 6.28 -5.80
N ILE A 89 5.76 6.30 -4.75
CA ILE A 89 4.58 5.42 -4.63
C ILE A 89 3.52 5.82 -5.65
N ASP A 90 3.21 7.11 -5.74
CA ASP A 90 2.21 7.64 -6.66
C ASP A 90 2.61 7.38 -8.12
N GLY A 91 3.89 7.59 -8.45
CA GLY A 91 4.41 7.29 -9.79
C GLY A 91 4.30 5.80 -10.15
N LEU A 92 4.58 4.90 -9.21
CA LEU A 92 4.42 3.46 -9.42
C LEU A 92 2.95 3.07 -9.56
N TYR A 93 2.06 3.68 -8.77
CA TYR A 93 0.62 3.46 -8.85
C TYR A 93 0.07 3.88 -10.22
N GLN A 94 0.42 5.08 -10.70
CA GLN A 94 0.06 5.57 -12.03
C GLN A 94 0.57 4.65 -13.14
N PHE A 95 1.81 4.14 -13.01
CA PHE A 95 2.36 3.21 -13.99
C PHE A 95 1.59 1.89 -14.05
N ILE A 96 1.26 1.28 -12.90
CA ILE A 96 0.52 0.02 -12.85
C ILE A 96 -0.89 0.20 -13.41
N THR A 97 -1.60 1.23 -12.96
CA THR A 97 -2.95 1.53 -13.43
C THR A 97 -2.99 1.84 -14.93
N ALA A 98 -2.01 2.57 -15.46
CA ALA A 98 -1.92 2.82 -16.90
C ALA A 98 -1.70 1.51 -17.70
N ARG A 99 -0.87 0.60 -17.19
CA ARG A 99 -0.63 -0.70 -17.83
C ARG A 99 -1.84 -1.62 -17.83
N GLU A 100 -2.68 -1.56 -16.78
CA GLU A 100 -3.92 -2.34 -16.73
C GLU A 100 -4.98 -1.81 -17.72
N GLN A 101 -4.85 -0.55 -18.15
CA GLN A 101 -5.77 0.09 -19.10
C GLN A 101 -5.35 -0.07 -20.57
N GLU A 102 -4.13 -0.51 -20.85
CA GLU A 102 -3.69 -0.81 -22.22
C GLU A 102 -4.37 -2.12 -22.70
N PRO A 103 -5.27 -2.05 -23.71
CA PRO A 103 -5.86 -3.27 -24.27
C PRO A 103 -4.80 -4.02 -25.06
N THR A 104 -4.53 -5.26 -24.66
CA THR A 104 -3.72 -6.23 -25.42
C THR A 104 -4.33 -6.57 -26.76
#